data_AF-A0A9Q3D7C7-F1
#
_entry.id   AF-A0A9Q3D7C7-F1
#
_cell.length_a   1.000
_cell.length_b   1.000
_cell.length_c   1.000
_cell.angle_alpha   90.00
_cell.angle_beta   90.00
_cell.angle_gamma   90.00
#
_symmetry.space_group_name_H-M   'P 1'
#
loop_
_entity.id
_entity.type
_entity.pdbx_description
1 polymer ?
#
loop_
_entity_poly.entity_id
_entity_poly.type
_entity_poly.pdbx_seq_one_letter_code
_entity_poly.pdbx_strand_id
1 'polypeptide(L)'
;MPKASHRLPLLQTLNSLQFIDAFNSDSDSDIQEDIISLDVITSQRYINPCRRYPSHYMYTMNYLQTLSSEKFCQLCRTTHESFEKLVAQIQNDKTFQNSSQNKQHNPVIQLAVALSRLGSNDNGVALGKIGMLFGIGHGSIVLYTQRAIQILMKLKKAIIVWPTIEQRREMSQVMKVEGFPGCIGFIDGSLIPLSQHPPNDGEANFDCKKR
;
A
#
# COMPACT_ATOMS: atom_id res chain seq x y z
N MET A 1 -2.87 2.39 19.32
CA MET A 1 -1.88 2.95 20.27
C MET A 1 -0.87 3.75 19.45
N PRO A 2 -0.59 5.02 19.78
CA PRO A 2 0.47 5.77 19.09
C PRO A 2 1.80 5.03 19.29
N LYS A 3 2.59 4.89 18.23
CA LYS A 3 3.94 4.31 18.34
C LYS A 3 4.74 5.14 19.35
N ALA A 4 5.26 4.50 20.39
CA ALA A 4 6.18 5.13 21.31
C ALA A 4 7.40 5.65 20.53
N SER A 5 7.77 6.89 20.75
CA SER A 5 8.88 7.52 20.03
C SER A 5 10.21 7.00 20.57
N HIS A 6 10.93 6.20 19.78
CA HIS A 6 12.29 5.76 20.12
C HIS A 6 13.29 6.92 20.23
N ARG A 7 12.93 8.11 19.72
CA ARG A 7 13.75 9.32 19.83
C ARG A 7 13.74 9.92 21.23
N LEU A 8 12.62 9.82 21.96
CA LEU A 8 12.48 10.47 23.25
C LEU A 8 13.47 9.91 24.30
N PRO A 9 13.64 8.58 24.45
CA PRO A 9 14.65 8.01 25.34
C PRO A 9 16.07 8.40 24.95
N LEU A 10 16.36 8.44 23.65
CA LEU A 10 17.69 8.82 23.15
C LEU A 10 18.04 10.27 23.48
N LEU A 11 17.09 11.20 23.35
CA LEU A 11 17.30 12.60 23.75
C LEU A 11 17.51 12.73 25.25
N GLN A 12 16.80 11.95 26.06
CA GLN A 12 17.00 11.93 27.51
C GLN A 12 18.40 11.41 27.87
N THR A 13 18.85 10.32 27.25
CA THR A 13 20.21 9.80 27.43
C THR A 13 21.28 10.80 26.99
N LEU A 14 21.09 11.45 25.85
CA LEU A 14 22.02 12.48 25.35
C LEU A 14 22.15 13.66 26.30
N ASN A 15 21.02 14.18 26.83
CA ASN A 15 21.05 15.22 27.85
C ASN A 15 21.81 14.76 29.11
N SER A 16 21.59 13.52 29.57
CA SER A 16 22.29 12.99 30.75
C SER A 16 23.80 12.85 30.53
N LEU A 17 24.23 12.40 29.34
CA LEU A 17 25.64 12.27 29.00
C LEU A 17 26.33 13.63 28.90
N GLN A 18 25.65 14.63 28.33
CA GLN A 18 26.20 15.99 28.26
C GLN A 18 26.43 16.60 29.64
N PHE A 19 25.51 16.39 30.60
CA PHE A 19 25.73 16.83 31.97
C PHE A 19 26.99 16.20 32.57
N ILE A 20 27.19 14.89 32.36
CA ILE A 20 28.37 14.18 32.85
C ILE A 20 29.64 14.71 32.20
N ASP A 21 29.62 15.00 30.90
CA ASP A 21 30.79 15.50 30.17
C ASP A 21 31.15 16.93 30.60
N ALA A 22 30.16 17.80 30.79
CA ALA A 22 30.37 19.15 31.32
C ALA A 22 30.93 19.16 32.76
N PHE A 23 30.64 18.13 33.56
CA PHE A 23 31.25 17.97 34.89
C PHE A 23 32.70 17.46 34.86
N ASN A 24 33.12 16.79 33.78
CA ASN A 24 34.43 16.16 33.64
C ASN A 24 35.38 16.92 32.70
N SER A 25 34.89 17.90 31.95
CA SER A 25 35.68 18.70 31.01
C SER A 25 36.32 19.90 31.70
N ASP A 26 37.63 20.07 31.49
CA ASP A 26 38.41 21.23 31.93
C ASP A 26 38.40 22.39 30.90
N SER A 27 37.68 22.23 29.79
CA SER A 27 37.67 23.14 28.62
C SER A 27 36.29 23.74 28.37
N ASP A 28 36.11 25.01 28.74
CA ASP A 28 34.84 25.74 28.57
C ASP A 28 34.40 25.89 27.11
N SER A 29 35.35 25.90 26.15
CA SER A 29 35.03 26.04 24.72
C SER A 29 34.32 24.80 24.16
N ASP A 30 34.75 23.61 24.58
CA ASP A 30 34.24 22.34 24.06
C ASP A 30 32.81 22.10 24.60
N ILE A 31 32.59 22.45 25.87
CA ILE A 31 31.26 22.41 26.51
C ILE A 31 30.27 23.30 25.74
N GLN A 32 30.71 24.47 25.29
CA GLN A 32 29.85 25.42 24.59
C GLN A 32 29.47 24.95 23.18
N GLU A 33 30.39 24.31 22.45
CA GLU A 33 30.09 23.69 21.14
C GLU A 33 29.11 22.51 21.27
N ASP A 34 29.23 21.71 22.32
CA ASP A 34 28.34 20.58 22.58
C ASP A 34 26.93 21.04 22.98
N ILE A 35 26.81 22.13 23.76
CA ILE A 35 25.52 22.77 24.07
C ILE A 35 24.81 23.24 22.80
N ILE A 36 25.52 23.92 21.92
CA ILE A 36 24.97 24.40 20.65
C ILE A 36 24.53 23.21 19.78
N SER A 37 25.35 22.16 19.70
CA SER A 37 25.05 20.96 18.92
C SER A 37 23.81 20.23 19.45
N LEU A 38 23.66 20.11 20.77
CA LEU A 38 22.50 19.46 21.37
C LEU A 38 21.23 20.28 21.22
N ASP A 39 21.32 21.61 21.32
CA ASP A 39 20.19 22.51 21.07
C ASP A 39 19.69 22.37 19.63
N VAL A 40 20.59 22.28 18.64
CA VAL A 40 20.22 22.02 17.24
C VAL A 40 19.54 20.65 17.08
N ILE A 41 20.08 19.60 17.70
CA ILE A 41 19.54 18.23 17.60
C ILE A 41 18.16 18.13 18.26
N THR A 42 17.96 18.76 19.42
CA THR A 42 16.69 18.74 20.17
C THR A 42 15.63 19.59 19.49
N SER A 43 16.02 20.74 18.93
CA SER A 43 15.14 21.67 18.22
C SER A 43 14.64 21.14 16.87
N GLN A 44 15.39 20.25 16.22
CA GLN A 44 15.07 19.79 14.87
C GLN A 44 14.68 18.32 14.80
N ARG A 45 13.55 18.01 14.14
CA ARG A 45 13.14 16.61 13.90
C ARG A 45 14.11 15.85 12.99
N TYR A 46 14.81 16.53 12.11
CA TYR A 46 15.76 15.97 11.16
C TYR A 46 16.99 16.88 11.11
N ILE A 47 18.19 16.30 11.21
CA ILE A 47 19.47 17.04 11.13
C ILE A 47 19.65 17.64 9.74
N ASN A 48 19.26 16.88 8.71
CA ASN A 48 19.26 17.36 7.34
C ASN A 48 17.87 17.86 6.96
N PRO A 49 17.75 19.01 6.27
CA PRO A 49 16.49 19.45 5.73
C PRO A 49 15.97 18.39 4.74
N CYS A 50 14.74 17.92 4.97
CA CYS A 50 14.05 17.05 4.02
C CYS A 50 13.83 17.85 2.72
N ARG A 51 14.69 17.64 1.71
CA ARG A 51 14.49 18.21 0.37
C ARG A 51 13.17 17.68 -0.18
N ARG A 52 12.21 18.59 -0.34
CA ARG A 52 11.00 18.31 -1.10
C ARG A 52 11.38 18.43 -2.56
N TYR A 53 11.52 17.29 -3.25
CA TYR A 53 11.55 17.31 -4.70
C TYR A 53 10.21 17.87 -5.20
N PRO A 54 10.19 18.71 -6.24
CA PRO A 54 8.96 19.15 -6.88
C PRO A 54 8.13 17.90 -7.22
N SER A 55 7.01 17.76 -6.53
CA SER A 55 6.12 16.64 -6.77
C SER A 55 5.42 16.90 -8.10
N HIS A 56 5.94 16.33 -9.18
CA HIS A 56 5.17 16.19 -10.41
C HIS A 56 4.10 15.13 -10.14
N TYR A 57 2.97 15.56 -9.58
CA TYR A 57 1.81 14.71 -9.37
C TYR A 57 1.26 14.29 -10.74
N MET A 58 1.75 13.18 -11.28
CA MET A 58 1.27 12.68 -12.57
C MET A 58 -0.21 12.26 -12.47
N TYR A 59 -0.61 11.73 -11.30
CA TYR A 59 -1.97 11.24 -11.04
C TYR A 59 -2.65 12.00 -9.90
N THR A 60 -3.10 13.21 -10.18
CA THR A 60 -4.07 13.93 -9.33
C THR A 60 -5.47 13.31 -9.44
N MET A 61 -6.38 13.67 -8.53
CA MET A 61 -7.75 13.14 -8.53
C MET A 61 -8.48 13.44 -9.86
N ASN A 62 -8.32 14.66 -10.36
CA ASN A 62 -8.89 15.08 -11.65
C ASN A 62 -8.27 14.27 -12.79
N TYR A 63 -6.95 14.05 -12.75
CA TYR A 63 -6.29 13.26 -13.79
C TYR A 63 -6.77 11.82 -13.81
N LEU A 64 -6.94 11.17 -12.64
CA LEU A 64 -7.47 9.82 -12.55
C LEU A 64 -8.81 9.69 -13.27
N GLN A 65 -9.73 10.63 -13.07
CA GLN A 65 -11.05 10.64 -13.72
C GLN A 65 -10.97 10.81 -15.25
N THR A 66 -9.96 11.52 -15.74
CA THR A 66 -9.76 11.71 -17.19
C THR A 66 -9.08 10.53 -17.90
N LEU A 67 -8.61 9.52 -17.16
CA LEU A 67 -7.98 8.34 -17.77
C LEU A 67 -9.00 7.52 -18.55
N SER A 68 -8.58 7.05 -19.73
CA SER A 68 -9.34 6.02 -20.45
C SER A 68 -9.48 4.75 -19.61
N SER A 69 -10.55 3.98 -19.85
CA SER A 69 -10.82 2.73 -19.13
C SER A 69 -9.63 1.76 -19.14
N GLU A 70 -8.91 1.66 -20.27
CA GLU A 70 -7.71 0.83 -20.39
C GLU A 70 -6.58 1.30 -19.47
N LYS A 71 -6.25 2.60 -19.51
CA LYS A 71 -5.17 3.17 -18.69
C LYS A 71 -5.51 3.10 -17.21
N PHE A 72 -6.77 3.36 -16.87
CA PHE A 72 -7.25 3.25 -15.49
C PHE A 72 -7.17 1.80 -15.01
N CYS A 73 -7.59 0.83 -15.81
CA CYS A 73 -7.48 -0.58 -15.48
C CYS A 73 -6.01 -1.03 -15.36
N GLN A 74 -5.11 -0.56 -16.22
CA GLN A 74 -3.68 -0.84 -16.09
C GLN A 74 -3.10 -0.28 -14.77
N LEU A 75 -3.55 0.91 -14.37
CA LEU A 75 -3.09 1.58 -13.15
C LEU A 75 -3.66 0.95 -11.88
N CYS A 76 -4.98 0.79 -11.80
CA CYS A 76 -5.71 0.41 -10.58
C CYS A 76 -6.18 -1.06 -10.57
N ARG A 77 -5.97 -1.81 -11.66
CA ARG A 77 -6.43 -3.21 -11.86
C ARG A 77 -7.94 -3.40 -11.68
N THR A 78 -8.71 -2.36 -11.94
CA THR A 78 -10.17 -2.38 -11.85
C THR A 78 -10.78 -1.35 -12.79
N THR A 79 -12.10 -1.39 -12.97
CA THR A 79 -12.83 -0.39 -13.78
C THR A 79 -13.11 0.86 -12.95
N HIS A 80 -13.32 1.99 -13.63
CA HIS A 80 -13.77 3.23 -12.99
C HIS A 80 -15.01 3.01 -12.12
N GLU A 81 -16.01 2.34 -12.67
CA GLU A 81 -17.28 2.08 -11.97
C GLU A 81 -17.08 1.29 -10.67
N SER A 82 -16.29 0.20 -10.72
CA SER A 82 -16.02 -0.62 -9.54
C SER A 82 -15.21 0.14 -8.50
N PHE A 83 -14.25 0.96 -8.97
CA PHE A 83 -13.45 1.80 -8.12
C PHE A 83 -14.29 2.87 -7.41
N GLU A 84 -15.18 3.56 -8.12
CA GLU A 84 -16.08 4.57 -7.55
C GLU A 84 -17.04 3.96 -6.52
N LYS A 85 -17.62 2.78 -6.83
CA LYS A 85 -18.44 2.03 -5.87
C LYS A 85 -17.66 1.69 -4.61
N LEU A 86 -16.40 1.28 -4.75
CA LEU A 86 -15.53 0.99 -3.62
C LEU A 86 -15.20 2.26 -2.81
N VAL A 87 -14.86 3.37 -3.48
CA VAL A 87 -14.62 4.67 -2.84
C VAL A 87 -15.82 5.11 -2.01
N ALA A 88 -17.03 5.01 -2.59
CA ALA A 88 -18.27 5.40 -1.92
C ALA A 88 -18.52 4.61 -0.61
N GLN A 89 -18.11 3.33 -0.58
CA GLN A 89 -18.22 2.49 0.62
C GLN A 89 -17.18 2.83 1.69
N ILE A 90 -15.99 3.30 1.30
CA ILE A 90 -14.87 3.48 2.24
C ILE A 90 -14.67 4.92 2.73
N GLN A 91 -15.19 5.92 2.00
CA GLN A 91 -14.91 7.34 2.26
C GLN A 91 -15.25 7.80 3.69
N ASN A 92 -16.24 7.16 4.33
CA ASN A 92 -16.70 7.49 5.67
C ASN A 92 -16.08 6.61 6.77
N ASP A 93 -15.22 5.63 6.44
CA ASP A 93 -14.59 4.78 7.45
C ASP A 93 -13.51 5.55 8.22
N LYS A 94 -13.44 5.28 9.53
CA LYS A 94 -12.46 5.87 10.45
C LYS A 94 -11.01 5.60 10.02
N THR A 95 -10.72 4.54 9.26
CA THR A 95 -9.38 4.28 8.71
C THR A 95 -8.91 5.38 7.77
N PHE A 96 -9.85 6.08 7.12
CA PHE A 96 -9.58 7.22 6.24
C PHE A 96 -9.75 8.57 6.93
N GLN A 97 -9.85 8.59 8.26
CA GLN A 97 -9.88 9.80 9.07
C GLN A 97 -8.61 9.85 9.93
N ASN A 98 -8.02 11.04 10.08
CA ASN A 98 -6.90 11.26 10.98
C ASN A 98 -7.32 12.22 12.10
N SER A 99 -7.02 11.86 13.34
CA SER A 99 -7.15 12.73 14.51
C SER A 99 -5.93 13.65 14.63
N SER A 100 -5.52 14.31 13.54
CA SER A 100 -4.39 15.23 13.53
C SER A 100 -4.77 16.59 12.95
N GLN A 101 -3.99 17.61 13.26
CA GLN A 101 -4.17 18.94 12.68
C GLN A 101 -3.86 19.01 11.17
N ASN A 102 -3.18 17.99 10.62
CA ASN A 102 -2.91 17.92 9.19
C ASN A 102 -4.08 17.28 8.45
N LYS A 103 -4.51 17.93 7.36
CA LYS A 103 -5.53 17.38 6.46
C LYS A 103 -5.06 16.03 5.91
N GLN A 104 -5.89 15.01 6.07
CA GLN A 104 -5.64 13.71 5.48
C GLN A 104 -5.84 13.77 3.96
N HIS A 105 -5.00 13.05 3.21
CA HIS A 105 -5.12 12.95 1.76
C HIS A 105 -6.45 12.28 1.35
N ASN A 106 -7.02 12.68 0.22
CA ASN A 106 -8.29 12.15 -0.27
C ASN A 106 -8.30 10.60 -0.35
N PRO A 107 -9.35 9.91 0.16
CA PRO A 107 -9.48 8.44 0.09
C PRO A 107 -9.33 7.86 -1.32
N VAL A 108 -9.78 8.58 -2.35
CA VAL A 108 -9.61 8.22 -3.77
C VAL A 108 -8.15 7.99 -4.10
N ILE A 109 -7.28 8.92 -3.72
CA ILE A 109 -5.85 8.83 -4.02
C ILE A 109 -5.19 7.74 -3.18
N GLN A 110 -5.58 7.61 -1.90
CA GLN A 110 -5.04 6.54 -1.06
C GLN A 110 -5.38 5.15 -1.64
N LEU A 111 -6.60 4.98 -2.12
CA LEU A 111 -7.04 3.73 -2.74
C LEU A 111 -6.35 3.49 -4.09
N ALA A 112 -6.25 4.50 -4.95
CA ALA A 112 -5.57 4.37 -6.25
C ALA A 112 -4.08 3.99 -6.07
N VAL A 113 -3.38 4.61 -5.12
CA VAL A 113 -1.99 4.28 -4.78
C VAL A 113 -1.88 2.84 -4.29
N ALA A 114 -2.78 2.42 -3.40
CA ALA A 114 -2.78 1.07 -2.85
C ALA A 114 -3.04 0.02 -3.93
N LEU A 115 -4.06 0.21 -4.77
CA LEU A 115 -4.39 -0.70 -5.86
C LEU A 115 -3.29 -0.75 -6.91
N SER A 116 -2.71 0.40 -7.26
CA SER A 116 -1.58 0.45 -8.19
C SER A 116 -0.35 -0.29 -7.66
N ARG A 117 -0.07 -0.17 -6.37
CA ARG A 117 1.00 -0.94 -5.72
C ARG A 117 0.70 -2.44 -5.70
N LEU A 118 -0.52 -2.84 -5.33
CA LEU A 118 -0.92 -4.26 -5.24
C LEU A 118 -1.02 -4.92 -6.63
N GLY A 119 -1.33 -4.13 -7.65
CA GLY A 119 -1.44 -4.58 -9.03
C GLY A 119 -0.14 -4.53 -9.82
N SER A 120 0.96 -4.08 -9.21
CA SER A 120 2.28 -4.05 -9.83
C SER A 120 3.05 -5.33 -9.49
N ASN A 121 3.81 -5.86 -10.44
CA ASN A 121 4.67 -7.04 -10.23
C ASN A 121 6.14 -6.62 -10.12
N ASP A 122 6.93 -7.44 -9.42
CA ASP A 122 8.39 -7.32 -9.31
C ASP A 122 8.85 -5.90 -8.89
N ASN A 123 9.75 -5.31 -9.68
CA ASN A 123 10.27 -3.95 -9.50
C ASN A 123 9.18 -2.87 -9.60
N GLY A 124 7.99 -3.22 -10.07
CA GLY A 124 6.82 -2.33 -10.09
C GLY A 124 6.29 -1.99 -8.69
N VAL A 125 6.51 -2.86 -7.70
CA VAL A 125 6.08 -2.64 -6.30
C VAL A 125 7.02 -1.68 -5.55
N ALA A 126 8.17 -1.35 -6.15
CA ALA A 126 9.17 -0.49 -5.54
C ALA A 126 8.56 0.85 -5.12
N LEU A 127 8.72 1.19 -3.84
CA LEU A 127 8.16 2.42 -3.25
C LEU A 127 8.69 3.68 -3.97
N GLY A 128 9.91 3.61 -4.52
CA GLY A 128 10.49 4.60 -5.43
C GLY A 128 9.59 4.91 -6.61
N LYS A 129 9.23 3.88 -7.37
CA LYS A 129 8.45 3.99 -8.60
C LYS A 129 7.03 4.51 -8.34
N ILE A 130 6.35 3.95 -7.35
CA ILE A 130 5.01 4.41 -6.95
C ILE A 130 5.07 5.84 -6.40
N GLY A 131 6.13 6.18 -5.65
CA GLY A 131 6.33 7.52 -5.11
C GLY A 131 6.56 8.57 -6.20
N MET A 132 7.32 8.23 -7.25
CA MET A 132 7.47 9.07 -8.44
C MET A 132 6.16 9.20 -9.22
N LEU A 133 5.39 8.11 -9.36
CA LEU A 133 4.16 8.08 -10.13
C LEU A 133 3.08 8.99 -9.52
N PHE A 134 2.88 8.91 -8.20
CA PHE A 134 1.84 9.65 -7.51
C PHE A 134 2.35 10.93 -6.82
N GLY A 135 3.66 11.13 -6.74
CA GLY A 135 4.23 12.26 -6.00
C GLY A 135 4.08 12.13 -4.48
N ILE A 136 4.24 10.91 -3.94
CA ILE A 136 3.92 10.56 -2.55
C ILE A 136 5.13 9.94 -1.86
N GLY A 137 5.39 10.34 -0.62
CA GLY A 137 6.48 9.80 0.19
C GLY A 137 6.27 8.32 0.54
N HIS A 138 7.37 7.56 0.66
CA HIS A 138 7.35 6.12 0.93
C HIS A 138 6.51 5.71 2.14
N GLY A 139 6.63 6.45 3.25
CA GLY A 139 5.84 6.19 4.46
C GLY A 139 4.33 6.30 4.23
N SER A 140 3.91 7.26 3.41
CA SER A 140 2.50 7.44 3.04
C SER A 140 2.00 6.33 2.12
N ILE A 141 2.81 5.87 1.16
CA ILE A 141 2.46 4.74 0.30
C ILE A 141 2.18 3.48 1.13
N VAL A 142 3.08 3.17 2.07
CA VAL A 142 2.93 2.02 2.97
C VAL A 142 1.65 2.17 3.81
N LEU A 143 1.43 3.35 4.39
CA LEU A 143 0.25 3.64 5.19
C LEU A 143 -1.05 3.50 4.38
N TYR A 144 -1.10 4.02 3.16
CA TYR A 144 -2.28 3.95 2.29
C TYR A 144 -2.58 2.51 1.90
N THR A 145 -1.54 1.73 1.58
CA THR A 145 -1.69 0.31 1.27
C THR A 145 -2.27 -0.46 2.47
N GLN A 146 -1.76 -0.21 3.67
CA GLN A 146 -2.25 -0.86 4.88
C GLN A 146 -3.72 -0.51 5.15
N ARG A 147 -4.10 0.76 5.03
CA ARG A 147 -5.48 1.22 5.20
C ARG A 147 -6.42 0.59 4.18
N ALA A 148 -6.01 0.54 2.91
CA ALA A 148 -6.77 -0.11 1.84
C ALA A 148 -6.98 -1.60 2.13
N ILE A 149 -5.94 -2.33 2.53
CA ILE A 149 -6.08 -3.75 2.90
C ILE A 149 -7.04 -3.91 4.09
N GLN A 150 -6.92 -3.08 5.13
CA GLN A 150 -7.80 -3.15 6.30
C GLN A 150 -9.27 -2.96 5.94
N ILE A 151 -9.60 -1.98 5.09
CA ILE A 151 -10.99 -1.74 4.70
C ILE A 151 -11.51 -2.83 3.75
N LEU A 152 -10.69 -3.30 2.80
CA LEU A 152 -11.04 -4.40 1.92
C LEU A 152 -11.33 -5.68 2.72
N MET A 153 -10.54 -5.96 3.75
CA MET A 153 -10.77 -7.10 4.64
C MET A 153 -12.05 -6.98 5.47
N LYS A 154 -12.46 -5.75 5.86
CA LYS A 154 -13.78 -5.53 6.50
C LYS A 154 -14.93 -5.81 5.52
N LEU A 155 -14.79 -5.36 4.27
CA LEU A 155 -15.81 -5.53 3.22
C LEU A 155 -15.88 -6.97 2.68
N LYS A 156 -14.79 -7.73 2.79
CA LYS A 156 -14.66 -9.10 2.26
C LYS A 156 -15.88 -9.98 2.51
N LYS A 157 -16.40 -9.99 3.75
CA LYS A 157 -17.52 -10.88 4.13
C LYS A 157 -18.83 -10.55 3.40
N ALA A 158 -19.05 -9.28 3.05
CA ALA A 158 -20.26 -8.86 2.35
C ALA A 158 -20.16 -9.09 0.84
N ILE A 159 -18.94 -9.07 0.29
CA ILE A 159 -18.71 -9.12 -1.16
C ILE A 159 -18.37 -10.54 -1.61
N ILE A 160 -17.54 -11.27 -0.87
CA ILE A 160 -17.11 -12.64 -1.20
C ILE A 160 -18.02 -13.61 -0.45
N VAL A 161 -19.14 -13.95 -1.07
CA VAL A 161 -20.12 -14.89 -0.56
C VAL A 161 -20.10 -16.15 -1.41
N TRP A 162 -20.18 -17.32 -0.76
CA TRP A 162 -20.31 -18.58 -1.48
C TRP A 162 -21.68 -18.63 -2.17
N PRO A 163 -21.76 -18.93 -3.48
CA PRO A 163 -23.04 -18.89 -4.19
C PRO A 163 -24.04 -19.89 -3.60
N THR A 164 -25.33 -19.57 -3.67
CA THR A 164 -26.40 -20.48 -3.20
C THR A 164 -26.52 -21.72 -4.08
N ILE A 165 -27.32 -22.71 -3.67
CA ILE A 165 -27.53 -23.94 -4.45
C ILE A 165 -28.06 -23.61 -5.86
N GLU A 166 -28.99 -22.65 -5.93
CA GLU A 166 -29.62 -22.19 -7.16
C GLU A 166 -28.61 -21.49 -8.06
N GLN A 167 -27.84 -20.57 -7.51
CA GLN A 167 -26.78 -19.85 -8.24
C GLN A 167 -25.72 -20.82 -8.75
N ARG A 168 -25.28 -21.79 -7.94
CA ARG A 168 -24.33 -22.83 -8.37
C ARG A 168 -24.89 -23.68 -9.52
N ARG A 169 -26.19 -24.00 -9.49
CA ARG A 169 -26.83 -24.74 -10.58
C ARG A 169 -26.82 -23.92 -11.87
N GLU A 170 -27.20 -22.65 -11.80
CA GLU A 170 -27.18 -21.74 -12.95
C GLU A 170 -25.77 -21.59 -13.53
N MET A 171 -24.79 -21.28 -12.67
CA MET A 171 -23.38 -21.17 -13.06
C MET A 171 -22.89 -22.47 -13.72
N SER A 172 -23.22 -23.63 -13.15
CA SER A 172 -22.87 -24.92 -13.75
C SER A 172 -23.51 -25.19 -15.10
N GLN A 173 -24.70 -24.65 -15.39
CA GLN A 173 -25.31 -24.80 -16.72
C GLN A 173 -24.60 -23.92 -17.74
N VAL A 174 -24.30 -22.67 -17.38
CA VAL A 174 -23.52 -21.76 -18.24
C VAL A 174 -22.16 -22.37 -18.55
N MET A 175 -21.45 -22.84 -17.53
CA MET A 175 -20.13 -23.43 -17.67
C MET A 175 -20.13 -24.74 -18.46
N LYS A 176 -21.22 -25.50 -18.42
CA LYS A 176 -21.37 -26.70 -19.24
C LYS A 176 -21.38 -26.37 -20.74
N VAL A 177 -21.97 -25.25 -21.14
CA VAL A 177 -21.94 -24.77 -22.53
C VAL A 177 -20.53 -24.40 -22.97
N GLU A 178 -19.74 -23.84 -22.06
CA GLU A 178 -18.32 -23.51 -22.25
C GLU A 178 -17.37 -24.72 -22.13
N GLY A 179 -17.91 -25.94 -21.96
CA GLY A 179 -17.12 -27.19 -21.91
C GLY A 179 -16.66 -27.64 -20.51
N PHE A 180 -17.11 -26.97 -19.45
CA PHE A 180 -16.74 -27.27 -18.06
C PHE A 180 -17.96 -27.75 -17.23
N PRO A 181 -18.44 -28.99 -17.44
CA PRO A 181 -19.62 -29.50 -16.74
C PRO A 181 -19.38 -29.57 -15.22
N GLY A 182 -20.33 -29.05 -14.43
CA GLY A 182 -20.24 -29.01 -12.97
C GLY A 182 -19.39 -27.85 -12.41
N CYS A 183 -18.74 -27.07 -13.27
CA CYS A 183 -17.93 -25.93 -12.84
C CYS A 183 -18.83 -24.76 -12.40
N ILE A 184 -18.53 -24.17 -11.25
CA ILE A 184 -19.31 -23.07 -10.65
C ILE A 184 -18.54 -21.75 -10.62
N GLY A 185 -17.47 -21.65 -11.41
CA GLY A 185 -16.63 -20.45 -11.52
C GLY A 185 -15.14 -20.77 -11.62
N PHE A 186 -14.35 -19.75 -11.95
CA PHE A 186 -12.90 -19.83 -11.99
C PHE A 186 -12.28 -18.93 -10.92
N ILE A 187 -11.18 -19.41 -10.35
CA ILE A 187 -10.26 -18.60 -9.57
C ILE A 187 -8.98 -18.56 -10.41
N ASP A 188 -8.35 -17.39 -10.49
CA ASP A 188 -7.12 -17.21 -11.28
C ASP A 188 -6.10 -18.32 -11.02
N GLY A 189 -5.47 -18.78 -12.09
CA GLY A 189 -4.75 -20.03 -12.14
C GLY A 189 -3.46 -19.97 -11.33
N SER A 190 -3.42 -20.71 -10.22
CA SER A 190 -2.13 -21.17 -9.68
C SER A 190 -1.68 -22.36 -10.53
N LEU A 191 -0.54 -22.23 -11.20
CA LEU A 191 0.08 -23.34 -11.92
C LEU A 191 0.48 -24.41 -10.88
N ILE A 192 -0.28 -25.49 -10.84
CA ILE A 192 0.07 -26.66 -10.02
C ILE A 192 1.01 -27.51 -10.88
N PRO A 193 2.30 -27.64 -10.55
CA PRO A 193 3.22 -28.46 -11.32
C PRO A 193 2.80 -29.92 -11.18
N LEU A 194 2.31 -30.51 -12.26
CA LEU A 194 1.96 -31.93 -12.31
C LEU A 194 3.22 -32.76 -12.56
N SER A 195 3.37 -33.87 -11.85
CA SER A 195 4.49 -34.80 -12.05
C SER A 195 4.36 -35.64 -13.31
N GLN A 196 3.14 -35.76 -13.84
CA GLN A 196 2.81 -36.55 -15.01
C GLN A 196 1.92 -35.75 -15.96
N HIS A 197 2.12 -35.98 -17.25
CA HIS A 197 1.29 -35.42 -18.30
C HIS A 197 -0.14 -36.01 -18.19
N PRO A 198 -1.19 -35.20 -18.06
CA PRO A 198 -2.55 -35.69 -18.01
C PRO A 198 -2.89 -36.50 -19.28
N PRO A 199 -3.57 -37.65 -19.16
CA PRO A 199 -3.94 -38.47 -20.32
C PRO A 199 -5.00 -37.81 -21.21
N ASN A 200 -5.82 -36.90 -20.66
CA ASN A 200 -6.80 -36.11 -21.41
C ASN A 200 -6.37 -34.64 -21.44
N ASP A 201 -6.35 -34.02 -22.63
CA ASP A 201 -5.98 -32.61 -22.86
C ASP A 201 -4.68 -32.18 -22.16
N GLY A 202 -3.68 -33.06 -22.12
CA GLY A 202 -2.43 -32.75 -21.44
C GLY A 202 -1.66 -31.60 -22.12
N GLU A 203 -1.80 -31.37 -23.42
CA GLU A 203 -1.20 -30.19 -24.08
C GLU A 203 -1.77 -28.86 -23.56
N ALA A 204 -3.03 -28.84 -23.14
CA ALA A 204 -3.68 -27.64 -22.60
C ALA A 204 -3.49 -27.48 -21.08
N ASN A 205 -3.28 -28.59 -20.37
CA ASN A 205 -3.27 -28.64 -18.91
C ASN A 205 -1.89 -28.95 -18.28
N PHE A 206 -0.89 -29.30 -19.10
CA PHE A 206 0.47 -29.59 -18.66
C PHE A 206 1.40 -28.43 -18.99
N ASP A 207 1.85 -27.70 -17.97
CA ASP A 207 2.82 -26.63 -18.16
C ASP A 207 4.22 -27.20 -18.42
N CYS A 208 4.75 -26.93 -19.61
CA CYS A 208 6.08 -27.35 -20.05
C CYS A 208 7.22 -26.43 -19.57
N LYS A 209 6.93 -25.41 -18.76
CA LYS A 209 7.98 -24.52 -18.23
C LYS A 209 8.96 -25.32 -17.37
N LYS A 210 10.19 -25.48 -17.86
CA LYS A 210 11.29 -26.10 -17.12
C LYS A 210 11.54 -25.30 -15.83
N ARG A 211 11.73 -26.03 -14.73
CA ARG A 211 12.29 -25.50 -13.48
C ARG A 211 13.67 -24.89 -13.70
#